data_AF-A0A958E4P4-F1
#
_entry.id   AF-A0A958E4P4-F1
#
_cell.length_a   1.000
_cell.length_b   1.000
_cell.length_c   1.000
_cell.angle_alpha   90.00
_cell.angle_beta   90.00
_cell.angle_gamma   90.00
#
_symmetry.space_group_name_H-M   'P 1'
#
loop_
_entity.id
_entity.type
_entity.pdbx_description
1 polymer ?
#
loop_
_entity_poly.entity_id
_entity_poly.type
_entity_poly.pdbx_seq_one_letter_code
_entity_poly.pdbx_strand_id
1 'polypeptide(L)'
;MKRLFQQFRNDWPSYIFEILVIIIGITISFWVNEWRIANEERDSEKRLIHEFHENLAADSLNLFTDMKLIETGLPAYDTVINTTVNWQSFPKDSIGKFLQFTSIYFSFLSNDMTYEEIKQSGLSRLISNKPLLADIINLYHVDYLQIREINKIESTFILNRMLPFLDSQLPVHVTDLFLESREQQVIHLSKLLKNQHFINLLKSNYVIKLTIIKAYDATLQKLRNLIHQLKTEEQNL
;
A
#
# COMPACT_ATOMS: atom_id res chain seq x y z
N MET A 1 41.95 59.42 41.94
CA MET A 1 40.56 58.89 41.82
C MET A 1 39.67 59.69 40.87
N LYS A 2 39.61 61.04 40.90
CA LYS A 2 38.72 61.82 40.00
C LYS A 2 39.03 61.73 38.48
N ARG A 3 40.31 61.60 38.08
CA ARG A 3 40.69 61.44 36.66
C ARG A 3 40.29 60.08 36.05
N LEU A 4 40.36 59.00 36.83
CA LEU A 4 39.95 57.66 36.39
C LEU A 4 38.42 57.59 36.14
N PHE A 5 37.63 58.27 36.97
CA PHE A 5 36.17 58.39 36.78
C PHE A 5 35.78 59.25 35.57
N GLN A 6 36.59 60.25 35.22
CA GLN A 6 36.34 61.11 34.06
C GLN A 6 36.65 60.41 32.74
N GLN A 7 37.67 59.54 32.73
CA GLN A 7 38.04 58.72 31.57
C GLN A 7 36.98 57.64 31.28
N PHE A 8 36.48 56.96 32.33
CA PHE A 8 35.35 56.02 32.21
C PHE A 8 34.07 56.67 31.67
N ARG A 9 33.83 57.97 31.95
CA ARG A 9 32.64 58.71 31.49
C ARG A 9 32.68 59.09 30.01
N ASN A 10 33.85 59.13 29.37
CA ASN A 10 33.96 59.44 27.95
C ASN A 10 34.04 58.18 27.06
N ASP A 11 34.58 57.07 27.58
CA ASP A 11 34.84 55.87 26.77
C ASP A 11 33.74 54.79 26.86
N TRP A 12 32.82 54.87 27.83
CA TRP A 12 31.71 53.92 27.97
C TRP A 12 30.80 53.75 26.72
N PRO A 13 30.53 54.78 25.88
CA PRO A 13 29.74 54.59 24.67
C PRO A 13 30.49 53.73 23.64
N SER A 14 31.82 53.79 23.63
CA SER A 14 32.68 52.98 22.76
C SER A 14 32.60 51.50 23.15
N TYR A 15 32.68 51.19 24.45
CA TYR A 15 32.55 49.81 24.93
C TYR A 15 31.15 49.23 24.68
N ILE A 16 30.09 50.04 24.79
CA ILE A 16 28.72 49.61 24.42
C ILE A 16 28.63 49.34 22.93
N PHE A 17 29.19 50.21 22.09
CA PHE A 17 29.21 50.00 20.65
C PHE A 17 29.96 48.72 20.27
N GLU A 18 31.10 48.45 20.90
CA GLU A 18 31.87 47.22 20.71
C GLU A 18 31.05 45.97 21.09
N ILE A 19 30.39 45.97 22.24
CA ILE A 19 29.50 44.88 22.66
C ILE A 19 28.33 44.71 21.67
N LEU A 20 27.71 45.82 21.21
CA LEU A 20 26.64 45.77 20.23
C LEU A 20 27.09 45.15 18.90
N VAL A 21 28.29 45.51 18.42
CA VAL A 21 28.87 44.92 17.20
C VAL A 21 29.08 43.42 17.37
N ILE A 22 29.59 42.98 18.52
CA ILE A 22 29.76 41.54 18.83
C ILE A 22 28.41 40.83 18.85
N ILE A 23 27.41 41.39 19.53
CA ILE A 23 26.05 40.82 19.58
C ILE A 23 25.47 40.70 18.17
N ILE A 24 25.55 41.76 17.36
CA ILE A 24 25.07 41.75 15.96
C ILE A 24 25.78 40.68 15.15
N GLY A 25 27.10 40.56 15.26
CA GLY A 25 27.88 39.54 14.55
C GLY A 25 27.43 38.12 14.89
N ILE A 26 27.25 37.84 16.18
CA ILE A 26 26.76 36.54 16.66
C ILE A 26 25.33 36.29 16.18
N THR A 27 24.43 37.26 16.31
CA THR A 27 23.03 37.14 15.88
C THR A 27 22.91 36.89 14.38
N ILE A 28 23.67 37.61 13.54
CA ILE A 28 23.68 37.39 12.09
C ILE A 28 24.20 35.98 11.77
N SER A 29 25.27 35.54 12.44
CA SER A 29 25.82 34.19 12.24
C SER A 29 24.79 33.10 12.58
N PHE A 30 24.09 33.23 13.71
CA PHE A 30 23.01 32.31 14.07
C PHE A 30 21.87 32.35 13.06
N TRP A 31 21.43 33.55 12.66
CA TRP A 31 20.34 33.71 11.72
C TRP A 31 20.64 33.08 10.36
N VAL A 32 21.85 33.25 9.82
CA VAL A 32 22.30 32.59 8.58
C VAL A 32 22.33 31.08 8.73
N ASN A 33 22.76 30.56 9.89
CA ASN A 33 22.76 29.13 10.15
C ASN A 33 21.34 28.54 10.23
N GLU A 34 20.43 29.18 10.96
CA GLU A 34 19.03 28.76 11.04
C GLU A 34 18.35 28.80 9.66
N TRP A 35 18.65 29.82 8.84
CA TRP A 35 18.15 29.89 7.48
C TRP A 35 18.64 28.73 6.61
N ARG A 36 19.94 28.37 6.70
CA ARG A 36 20.49 27.20 5.99
C ARG A 36 19.81 25.91 6.44
N ILE A 37 19.66 25.70 7.75
CA ILE A 37 19.00 24.51 8.32
C ILE A 37 17.55 24.43 7.83
N ALA A 38 16.79 25.52 7.87
CA ALA A 38 15.41 25.56 7.38
C ALA A 38 15.31 25.20 5.89
N ASN A 39 16.28 25.61 5.07
CA ASN A 39 16.32 25.22 3.66
C ASN A 39 16.61 23.73 3.48
N GLU A 40 17.58 23.18 4.22
CA GLU A 40 17.91 21.75 4.20
C GLU A 40 16.75 20.86 4.68
N GLU A 41 15.99 21.32 5.68
CA GLU A 41 14.79 20.64 6.16
C GLU A 41 13.67 20.67 5.12
N ARG A 42 13.47 21.80 4.42
CA ARG A 42 12.49 21.91 3.32
C ARG A 42 12.84 21.02 2.12
N ASP A 43 14.12 20.96 1.73
CA ASP A 43 14.58 20.07 0.67
C ASP A 43 14.38 18.59 1.05
N SER A 44 14.58 18.26 2.32
CA SER A 44 14.33 16.92 2.85
C SER A 44 12.84 16.57 2.92
N GLU A 45 11.99 17.53 3.31
CA GLU A 45 10.54 17.36 3.26
C GLU A 45 10.07 17.08 1.84
N LYS A 46 10.52 17.88 0.86
CA LYS A 46 10.17 17.70 -0.55
C LYS A 46 10.56 16.32 -1.07
N ARG A 47 11.75 15.84 -0.72
CA ARG A 47 12.20 14.48 -1.05
C ARG A 47 11.28 13.42 -0.45
N LEU A 48 10.96 13.51 0.83
CA LEU A 48 10.07 12.54 1.51
C LEU A 48 8.67 12.52 0.89
N ILE A 49 8.10 13.69 0.60
CA ILE A 49 6.78 13.80 -0.06
C ILE A 49 6.79 13.14 -1.44
N HIS A 50 7.85 13.37 -2.22
CA HIS A 50 8.04 12.74 -3.52
C HIS A 50 8.16 11.21 -3.40
N GLU A 51 8.98 10.71 -2.47
CA GLU A 51 9.16 9.28 -2.25
C GLU A 51 7.86 8.59 -1.78
N PHE A 52 7.07 9.26 -0.91
CA PHE A 52 5.73 8.80 -0.55
C PHE A 52 4.81 8.74 -1.77
N HIS A 53 4.83 9.75 -2.64
CA HIS A 53 4.02 9.75 -3.86
C HIS A 53 4.33 8.52 -4.72
N GLU A 54 5.61 8.24 -4.99
CA GLU A 54 6.04 7.10 -5.80
C GLU A 54 5.66 5.76 -5.15
N ASN A 55 5.88 5.62 -3.84
CA ASN A 55 5.52 4.41 -3.09
C ASN A 55 4.01 4.14 -3.17
N LEU A 56 3.17 5.15 -2.88
CA LEU A 56 1.72 4.98 -2.90
C LEU A 56 1.16 4.78 -4.31
N ALA A 57 1.77 5.38 -5.35
CA ALA A 57 1.40 5.16 -6.74
C ALA A 57 1.66 3.71 -7.18
N ALA A 58 2.81 3.15 -6.81
CA ALA A 58 3.14 1.75 -7.06
C ALA A 58 2.16 0.79 -6.35
N ASP A 59 1.88 1.04 -5.07
CA ASP A 59 0.94 0.22 -4.28
C ASP A 59 -0.48 0.28 -4.84
N SER A 60 -0.92 1.46 -5.29
CA SER A 60 -2.21 1.65 -5.95
C SER A 60 -2.32 0.85 -7.25
N LEU A 61 -1.27 0.84 -8.07
CA LEU A 61 -1.25 0.07 -9.32
C LEU A 61 -1.32 -1.44 -9.05
N ASN A 62 -0.56 -1.93 -8.07
CA ASN A 62 -0.54 -3.34 -7.68
C ASN A 62 -1.92 -3.79 -7.17
N LEU A 63 -2.50 -3.07 -6.20
CA LEU A 63 -3.83 -3.37 -5.67
C LEU A 63 -4.92 -3.32 -6.75
N PHE A 64 -4.85 -2.33 -7.65
CA PHE A 64 -5.81 -2.22 -8.74
C PHE A 64 -5.72 -3.40 -9.71
N THR A 65 -4.50 -3.81 -10.06
CA THR A 65 -4.27 -4.94 -10.98
C THR A 65 -4.80 -6.24 -10.39
N ASP A 66 -4.50 -6.51 -9.12
CA ASP A 66 -5.01 -7.67 -8.41
C ASP A 66 -6.55 -7.65 -8.30
N MET A 67 -7.13 -6.50 -7.94
CA MET A 67 -8.58 -6.33 -7.88
C MET A 67 -9.24 -6.68 -9.22
N LYS A 68 -8.68 -6.14 -10.32
CA LYS A 68 -9.20 -6.37 -11.67
C LYS A 68 -9.10 -7.84 -12.06
N LEU A 69 -8.01 -8.52 -11.72
CA LEU A 69 -7.88 -9.94 -11.96
C LEU A 69 -8.96 -10.74 -11.22
N ILE A 70 -9.24 -10.42 -9.96
CA ILE A 70 -10.33 -11.06 -9.20
C ILE A 70 -11.68 -10.80 -9.86
N GLU A 71 -11.98 -9.56 -10.22
CA GLU A 71 -13.23 -9.16 -10.88
C GLU A 71 -13.45 -9.92 -12.19
N THR A 72 -12.40 -10.15 -12.99
CA THR A 72 -12.51 -10.93 -14.24
C THR A 72 -12.89 -12.40 -14.02
N GLY A 73 -12.57 -12.96 -12.85
CA GLY A 73 -12.89 -14.35 -12.49
C GLY A 73 -14.27 -14.54 -11.86
N LEU A 74 -14.86 -13.49 -11.26
CA LEU A 74 -16.13 -13.58 -10.54
C LEU A 74 -17.32 -14.09 -11.38
N PRO A 75 -17.51 -13.69 -12.65
CA PRO A 75 -18.63 -14.19 -13.46
C PRO A 75 -18.64 -15.71 -13.59
N ALA A 76 -17.46 -16.34 -13.58
CA ALA A 76 -17.35 -17.80 -13.65
C ALA A 76 -17.85 -18.46 -12.36
N TYR A 77 -17.53 -17.89 -11.19
CA TYR A 77 -18.09 -18.36 -9.91
C TYR A 77 -19.62 -18.24 -9.88
N ASP A 78 -20.15 -17.08 -10.29
CA ASP A 78 -21.58 -16.82 -10.29
C ASP A 78 -22.33 -17.81 -11.18
N THR A 79 -21.80 -18.05 -12.38
CA THR A 79 -22.36 -19.02 -13.32
C THR A 79 -22.39 -20.43 -12.73
N VAL A 80 -21.30 -20.87 -12.10
CA VAL A 80 -21.18 -22.21 -11.49
C VAL A 80 -22.09 -22.39 -10.27
N ILE A 81 -22.18 -21.37 -9.42
CA ILE A 81 -22.90 -21.45 -8.14
C ILE A 81 -24.41 -21.30 -8.33
N ASN A 82 -24.85 -20.42 -9.23
CA ASN A 82 -26.25 -19.99 -9.34
C ASN A 82 -27.01 -20.59 -10.53
N THR A 83 -26.33 -21.25 -11.47
CA THR A 83 -26.98 -21.86 -12.64
C THR A 83 -26.77 -23.37 -12.67
N THR A 84 -27.80 -24.12 -13.05
CA THR A 84 -27.62 -25.52 -13.50
C THR A 84 -27.00 -25.48 -14.90
N VAL A 85 -25.69 -25.27 -14.97
CA VAL A 85 -24.98 -25.09 -16.24
C VAL A 85 -24.90 -26.42 -16.99
N ASN A 86 -25.29 -26.42 -18.27
CA ASN A 86 -24.90 -27.47 -19.19
C ASN A 86 -23.42 -27.26 -19.59
N TRP A 87 -22.51 -27.96 -18.92
CA TRP A 87 -21.06 -27.79 -19.13
C TRP A 87 -20.58 -28.17 -20.53
N GLN A 88 -21.37 -28.93 -21.30
CA GLN A 88 -21.07 -29.26 -22.69
C GLN A 88 -21.16 -28.01 -23.60
N SER A 89 -21.98 -27.03 -23.23
CA SER A 89 -22.09 -25.73 -23.93
C SER A 89 -21.20 -24.63 -23.36
N PHE A 90 -20.41 -24.90 -22.31
CA PHE A 90 -19.50 -23.91 -21.74
C PHE A 90 -18.31 -23.64 -22.70
N PRO A 91 -17.87 -22.38 -22.86
CA PRO A 91 -16.78 -22.07 -23.78
C PRO A 91 -15.51 -22.84 -23.42
N LYS A 92 -14.85 -23.39 -24.45
CA LYS A 92 -13.68 -24.28 -24.33
C LYS A 92 -12.55 -23.68 -23.50
N ASP A 93 -12.30 -22.39 -23.65
CA ASP A 93 -11.18 -21.70 -23.00
C ASP A 93 -11.52 -21.24 -21.57
N SER A 94 -12.73 -21.52 -21.08
CA SER A 94 -13.22 -21.03 -19.79
C SER A 94 -13.10 -22.05 -18.65
N ILE A 95 -12.98 -23.35 -18.94
CA ILE A 95 -12.95 -24.41 -17.90
C ILE A 95 -11.61 -24.43 -17.15
N GLY A 96 -10.49 -24.57 -17.87
CA GLY A 96 -9.16 -24.51 -17.25
C GLY A 96 -8.94 -23.18 -16.54
N LYS A 97 -9.35 -22.06 -17.15
CA LYS A 97 -9.29 -20.73 -16.52
C LYS A 97 -10.09 -20.68 -15.23
N PHE A 98 -11.31 -21.21 -15.22
CA PHE A 98 -12.12 -21.28 -14.01
C PHE A 98 -11.40 -22.05 -12.89
N LEU A 99 -10.91 -23.26 -13.18
CA LEU A 99 -10.22 -24.07 -12.18
C LEU A 99 -8.96 -23.36 -11.64
N GLN A 100 -8.21 -22.68 -12.49
CA GLN A 100 -7.11 -21.83 -12.05
C GLN A 100 -7.57 -20.68 -11.14
N PHE A 101 -8.62 -19.95 -11.51
CA PHE A 101 -9.19 -18.89 -10.67
C PHE A 101 -9.70 -19.42 -9.31
N THR A 102 -10.07 -20.70 -9.22
CA THR A 102 -10.43 -21.33 -7.94
C THR A 102 -9.24 -21.61 -7.04
N SER A 103 -8.03 -21.59 -7.59
CA SER A 103 -6.78 -21.94 -6.92
C SER A 103 -5.78 -20.79 -6.78
N ILE A 104 -6.07 -19.62 -7.36
CA ILE A 104 -5.25 -18.42 -7.21
C ILE A 104 -5.59 -17.73 -5.88
N TYR A 105 -4.56 -17.30 -5.16
CA TYR A 105 -4.63 -16.37 -4.04
C TYR A 105 -3.64 -15.22 -4.25
N PHE A 106 -3.87 -14.12 -3.55
CA PHE A 106 -3.08 -12.90 -3.64
C PHE A 106 -2.31 -12.65 -2.35
N SER A 107 -1.20 -11.93 -2.49
CA SER A 107 -0.42 -11.40 -1.37
C SER A 107 -0.17 -9.93 -1.61
N PHE A 108 -0.34 -9.11 -0.58
CA PHE A 108 -0.06 -7.68 -0.68
C PHE A 108 1.29 -7.37 -0.04
N LEU A 109 2.20 -6.84 -0.85
CA LEU A 109 3.50 -6.31 -0.42
C LEU A 109 3.49 -4.80 -0.68
N SER A 110 3.43 -4.02 0.39
CA SER A 110 3.48 -2.56 0.32
C SER A 110 4.90 -2.07 0.04
N ASN A 111 5.01 -0.96 -0.70
CA ASN A 111 6.24 -0.19 -0.83
C ASN A 111 6.38 0.72 0.40
N ASP A 112 6.89 0.18 1.51
CA ASP A 112 6.95 0.86 2.81
C ASP A 112 8.32 1.48 3.14
N MET A 113 9.23 1.56 2.17
CA MET A 113 10.60 2.03 2.38
C MET A 113 10.66 3.41 3.02
N THR A 114 9.96 4.39 2.44
CA THR A 114 9.92 5.77 2.96
C THR A 114 9.25 5.82 4.34
N TYR A 115 8.19 5.04 4.52
CA TYR A 115 7.46 4.95 5.78
C TYR A 115 8.35 4.39 6.91
N GLU A 116 9.09 3.31 6.65
CA GLU A 116 10.02 2.73 7.62
C GLU A 116 11.22 3.65 7.87
N GLU A 117 11.72 4.35 6.85
CA GLU A 117 12.76 5.37 7.04
C GLU A 117 12.30 6.44 8.03
N ILE A 118 11.15 7.11 7.80
CA ILE A 118 10.69 8.20 8.68
C ILE A 118 10.42 7.72 10.11
N LYS A 119 10.01 6.47 10.27
CA LYS A 119 9.69 5.84 11.55
C LYS A 119 10.95 5.53 12.35
N GLN A 120 12.01 5.06 11.69
CA GLN A 120 13.27 4.69 12.34
C GLN A 120 14.16 5.91 12.62
N SER A 121 14.17 6.88 11.71
CA SER A 121 15.05 8.06 11.76
C SER A 121 14.47 9.26 12.50
N GLY A 122 13.17 9.25 12.81
CA GLY A 122 12.48 10.41 13.40
C GLY A 122 12.26 11.57 12.42
N LEU A 123 12.40 11.33 11.11
CA LEU A 123 12.18 12.34 10.07
C LEU A 123 10.72 12.78 9.92
N SER A 124 9.78 12.11 10.59
CA SER A 124 8.36 12.54 10.67
C SER A 124 8.19 13.99 11.16
N ARG A 125 9.17 14.52 11.91
CA ARG A 125 9.18 15.93 12.33
C ARG A 125 9.26 16.91 11.14
N LEU A 126 9.91 16.50 10.04
CA LEU A 126 10.17 17.34 8.86
C LEU A 126 8.92 17.57 8.01
N ILE A 127 7.95 16.66 8.02
CA ILE A 127 6.71 16.83 7.25
C ILE A 127 5.84 17.86 7.95
N SER A 128 5.77 19.06 7.39
CA SER A 128 5.04 20.21 7.94
C SER A 128 3.53 19.99 7.93
N ASN A 129 2.99 19.36 6.89
CA ASN A 129 1.57 18.98 6.78
C ASN A 129 1.25 17.78 7.69
N LYS A 130 1.01 18.05 8.98
CA LYS A 130 0.70 17.03 9.99
C LYS A 130 -0.58 16.22 9.71
N PRO A 131 -1.66 16.80 9.19
CA PRO A 131 -2.82 16.02 8.75
C PRO A 131 -2.48 14.98 7.67
N LEU A 132 -1.74 15.39 6.63
CA LEU A 132 -1.30 14.48 5.56
C LEU A 132 -0.43 13.35 6.11
N LEU A 133 0.53 13.67 6.99
CA LEU A 133 1.35 12.67 7.66
C LEU A 133 0.50 11.67 8.46
N ALA A 134 -0.50 12.15 9.20
CA ALA A 134 -1.39 11.28 9.97
C ALA A 134 -2.18 10.32 9.07
N ASP A 135 -2.67 10.79 7.93
CA ASP A 135 -3.37 9.96 6.96
C ASP A 135 -2.46 8.90 6.32
N ILE A 136 -1.21 9.25 6.00
CA ILE A 136 -0.18 8.29 5.54
C ILE A 136 0.07 7.24 6.63
N ILE A 137 0.29 7.65 7.87
CA ILE A 137 0.50 6.72 9.00
C ILE A 137 -0.70 5.78 9.16
N ASN A 138 -1.93 6.30 9.09
CA ASN A 138 -3.14 5.49 9.18
C ASN A 138 -3.26 4.47 8.05
N LEU A 139 -2.91 4.85 6.81
CA LEU A 139 -2.89 3.95 5.67
C LEU A 139 -1.99 2.72 5.95
N TYR A 140 -0.75 2.93 6.39
CA TYR A 140 0.20 1.84 6.66
C TYR A 140 -0.19 0.96 7.86
N HIS A 141 -0.71 1.57 8.94
CA HIS A 141 -1.03 0.84 10.18
C HIS A 141 -2.38 0.14 10.17
N VAL A 142 -3.38 0.73 9.49
CA VAL A 142 -4.76 0.25 9.55
C VAL A 142 -5.14 -0.40 8.23
N ASP A 143 -5.09 0.35 7.14
CA ASP A 143 -5.61 -0.10 5.85
C ASP A 143 -4.75 -1.22 5.26
N TYR A 144 -3.43 -1.04 5.21
CA TYR A 144 -2.52 -2.07 4.70
C TYR A 144 -2.48 -3.31 5.60
N LEU A 145 -2.63 -3.14 6.91
CA LEU A 145 -2.75 -4.28 7.82
C LEU A 145 -4.03 -5.07 7.53
N GLN A 146 -5.16 -4.40 7.34
CA GLN A 146 -6.42 -5.04 6.99
C GLN A 146 -6.33 -5.80 5.66
N ILE A 147 -5.70 -5.21 4.64
CA ILE A 147 -5.46 -5.86 3.35
C ILE A 147 -4.63 -7.14 3.53
N ARG A 148 -3.53 -7.07 4.29
CA ARG A 148 -2.69 -8.25 4.56
C ARG A 148 -3.46 -9.36 5.27
N GLU A 149 -4.27 -9.03 6.27
CA GLU A 149 -5.06 -10.04 7.00
C GLU A 149 -6.13 -10.69 6.12
N ILE A 150 -6.81 -9.93 5.26
CA ILE A 150 -7.81 -10.50 4.34
C ILE A 150 -7.14 -11.41 3.29
N ASN A 151 -6.01 -10.99 2.73
CA ASN A 151 -5.23 -11.83 1.80
C ASN A 151 -4.68 -13.08 2.48
N LYS A 152 -4.33 -12.99 3.76
CA LYS A 152 -3.93 -14.15 4.56
C LYS A 152 -5.08 -15.12 4.77
N ILE A 153 -6.30 -14.64 5.00
CA ILE A 153 -7.51 -15.48 5.09
C ILE A 153 -7.71 -16.25 3.77
N GLU A 154 -7.57 -15.57 2.63
CA GLU A 154 -7.69 -16.20 1.32
C GLU A 154 -6.61 -17.23 1.07
N SER A 155 -5.34 -16.86 1.18
CA SER A 155 -4.22 -17.80 0.97
C SER A 155 -4.32 -19.00 1.90
N THR A 156 -4.67 -18.80 3.17
CA THR A 156 -4.91 -19.90 4.13
C THR A 156 -6.06 -20.80 3.67
N PHE A 157 -7.17 -20.22 3.20
CA PHE A 157 -8.29 -20.98 2.67
C PHE A 157 -7.89 -21.80 1.44
N ILE A 158 -7.17 -21.19 0.49
CA ILE A 158 -6.76 -21.86 -0.75
C ILE A 158 -5.77 -22.98 -0.45
N LEU A 159 -4.70 -22.68 0.31
CA LEU A 159 -3.61 -23.61 0.59
C LEU A 159 -4.05 -24.78 1.49
N ASN A 160 -4.93 -24.55 2.46
CA ASN A 160 -5.26 -25.56 3.47
C ASN A 160 -6.61 -26.26 3.22
N ARG A 161 -7.43 -25.76 2.30
CA ARG A 161 -8.76 -26.34 2.02
C ARG A 161 -8.99 -26.61 0.54
N MET A 162 -8.80 -25.61 -0.32
CA MET A 162 -9.12 -25.77 -1.74
C MET A 162 -8.12 -26.67 -2.47
N LEU A 163 -6.83 -26.37 -2.40
CA LEU A 163 -5.80 -27.14 -3.11
C LEU A 163 -5.73 -28.60 -2.63
N PRO A 164 -5.70 -28.90 -1.32
CA PRO A 164 -5.68 -30.30 -0.85
C PRO A 164 -6.91 -31.08 -1.31
N PHE A 165 -8.08 -30.43 -1.38
CA PHE A 165 -9.27 -31.05 -1.93
C PHE A 165 -9.10 -31.34 -3.42
N LEU A 166 -8.67 -30.37 -4.23
CA LEU A 166 -8.46 -30.54 -5.66
C LEU A 166 -7.44 -31.65 -5.96
N ASP A 167 -6.29 -31.66 -5.27
CA ASP A 167 -5.24 -32.68 -5.40
C ASP A 167 -5.76 -34.08 -5.04
N SER A 168 -6.69 -34.19 -4.09
CA SER A 168 -7.29 -35.49 -3.72
C SER A 168 -8.31 -36.01 -4.74
N GLN A 169 -8.94 -35.13 -5.53
CA GLN A 169 -10.05 -35.47 -6.40
C GLN A 169 -9.66 -35.60 -7.87
N LEU A 170 -8.62 -34.89 -8.28
CA LEU A 170 -8.10 -34.83 -9.64
C LEU A 170 -6.91 -35.79 -9.81
N PRO A 171 -6.80 -36.48 -10.96
CA PRO A 171 -5.67 -37.37 -11.24
C PRO A 171 -4.40 -36.61 -11.66
N VAL A 172 -4.50 -35.31 -11.86
CA VAL A 172 -3.42 -34.41 -12.29
C VAL A 172 -3.41 -33.16 -11.40
N HIS A 173 -2.24 -32.52 -11.28
CA HIS A 173 -2.16 -31.24 -10.58
C HIS A 173 -3.00 -30.18 -11.30
N VAL A 174 -3.53 -29.22 -10.54
CA VAL A 174 -4.39 -28.15 -11.07
C VAL A 174 -3.70 -27.36 -12.19
N THR A 175 -2.38 -27.16 -12.10
CA THR A 175 -1.59 -26.45 -13.11
C THR A 175 -1.52 -27.20 -14.44
N ASP A 176 -1.60 -28.54 -14.42
CA ASP A 176 -1.50 -29.38 -15.62
C ASP A 176 -2.84 -29.54 -16.36
N LEU A 177 -3.96 -29.13 -15.74
CA LEU A 177 -5.29 -29.19 -16.35
C LEU A 177 -5.38 -28.41 -17.67
N PHE A 178 -4.57 -27.36 -17.85
CA PHE A 178 -4.51 -26.61 -19.10
C PHE A 178 -3.89 -27.38 -20.26
N LEU A 179 -3.08 -28.40 -19.94
CA LEU A 179 -2.43 -29.27 -20.90
C LEU A 179 -3.35 -30.44 -21.33
N GLU A 180 -4.41 -30.70 -20.56
CA GLU A 180 -5.40 -31.73 -20.87
C GLU A 180 -6.31 -31.33 -22.04
N SER A 181 -6.85 -32.34 -22.72
CA SER A 181 -7.90 -32.14 -23.73
C SER A 181 -9.17 -31.54 -23.09
N ARG A 182 -9.96 -30.81 -23.88
CA ARG A 182 -11.26 -30.25 -23.42
C ARG A 182 -12.16 -31.33 -22.82
N GLU A 183 -12.18 -32.51 -23.42
CA GLU A 183 -13.02 -33.62 -22.97
C GLU A 183 -12.64 -34.04 -21.55
N GLN A 184 -11.34 -34.21 -21.27
CA GLN A 184 -10.83 -34.52 -19.94
C GLN A 184 -11.15 -33.41 -18.92
N GLN A 185 -10.94 -32.14 -19.30
CA GLN A 185 -11.28 -30.99 -18.44
C GLN A 185 -12.77 -30.98 -18.08
N VAL A 186 -13.67 -31.26 -19.04
CA VAL A 186 -15.12 -31.35 -18.80
C VAL A 186 -15.47 -32.52 -17.88
N ILE A 187 -14.85 -33.69 -18.08
CA ILE A 187 -15.06 -34.87 -17.22
C ILE A 187 -14.65 -34.56 -15.77
N HIS A 188 -13.46 -34.01 -15.58
CA HIS A 188 -12.93 -33.63 -14.27
C HIS A 188 -13.80 -32.57 -13.59
N LEU A 189 -14.14 -31.48 -14.28
CA LEU A 189 -15.01 -30.45 -13.73
C LEU A 189 -16.40 -31.00 -13.40
N SER A 190 -16.99 -31.83 -14.27
CA SER A 190 -18.30 -32.43 -14.04
C SER A 190 -18.31 -33.33 -12.80
N LYS A 191 -17.22 -34.06 -12.54
CA LYS A 191 -17.05 -34.87 -11.33
C LYS A 191 -16.96 -33.98 -10.09
N LEU A 192 -16.14 -32.92 -10.13
CA LEU A 192 -15.98 -31.97 -9.03
C LEU A 192 -17.30 -31.28 -8.67
N LEU A 193 -18.06 -30.82 -9.66
CA LEU A 193 -19.31 -30.07 -9.44
C LEU A 193 -20.46 -30.94 -8.90
N LYS A 194 -20.40 -32.26 -9.08
CA LYS A 194 -21.32 -33.19 -8.40
C LYS A 194 -20.98 -33.40 -6.93
N ASN A 195 -19.79 -32.98 -6.49
CA ASN A 195 -19.37 -33.11 -5.10
C ASN A 195 -19.84 -31.88 -4.30
N GLN A 196 -20.76 -32.09 -3.36
CA GLN A 196 -21.29 -31.02 -2.51
C GLN A 196 -20.20 -30.30 -1.70
N HIS A 197 -19.14 -30.99 -1.31
CA HIS A 197 -18.01 -30.36 -0.61
C HIS A 197 -17.32 -29.33 -1.50
N PHE A 198 -17.08 -29.66 -2.77
CA PHE A 198 -16.51 -28.72 -3.74
C PHE A 198 -17.38 -27.47 -3.91
N ILE A 199 -18.70 -27.65 -4.07
CA ILE A 199 -19.64 -26.54 -4.18
C ILE A 199 -19.59 -25.63 -2.94
N ASN A 200 -19.46 -26.20 -1.74
CA ASN A 200 -19.33 -25.42 -0.50
C ASN A 200 -18.00 -24.66 -0.44
N LEU A 201 -16.90 -25.26 -0.92
CA LEU A 201 -15.61 -24.59 -1.05
C LEU A 201 -15.68 -23.44 -2.06
N LEU A 202 -16.31 -23.64 -3.22
CA LEU A 202 -16.51 -22.58 -4.22
C LEU A 202 -17.32 -21.40 -3.67
N LYS A 203 -18.42 -21.67 -2.97
CA LYS A 203 -19.23 -20.63 -2.32
C LYS A 203 -18.43 -19.85 -1.28
N SER A 204 -17.62 -20.55 -0.48
CA SER A 204 -16.74 -19.92 0.51
C SER A 204 -15.70 -19.03 -0.16
N ASN A 205 -15.04 -19.54 -1.20
CA ASN A 205 -14.06 -18.77 -1.98
C ASN A 205 -14.68 -17.52 -2.62
N TYR A 206 -15.86 -17.67 -3.23
CA TYR A 206 -16.60 -16.54 -3.82
C TYR A 206 -16.86 -15.42 -2.81
N VAL A 207 -17.32 -15.75 -1.60
CA VAL A 207 -17.54 -14.76 -0.53
C VAL A 207 -16.23 -14.09 -0.08
N ILE A 208 -15.13 -14.85 0.00
CA ILE A 208 -13.81 -14.30 0.31
C ILE A 208 -13.36 -13.31 -0.78
N LYS A 209 -13.47 -13.68 -2.06
CA LYS A 209 -13.12 -12.82 -3.20
C LYS A 209 -13.92 -11.52 -3.21
N LEU A 210 -15.23 -11.57 -2.92
CA LEU A 210 -16.07 -10.38 -2.79
C LEU A 210 -15.63 -9.48 -1.62
N THR A 211 -15.22 -10.08 -0.51
CA THR A 211 -14.69 -9.34 0.64
C THR A 211 -13.37 -8.64 0.29
N ILE A 212 -12.48 -9.32 -0.42
CA ILE A 212 -11.22 -8.75 -0.91
C ILE A 212 -11.48 -7.56 -1.81
N ILE A 213 -12.35 -7.69 -2.82
CA ILE A 213 -12.66 -6.59 -3.75
C ILE A 213 -13.16 -5.36 -2.98
N LYS A 214 -14.05 -5.54 -2.00
CA LYS A 214 -14.55 -4.43 -1.18
C LYS A 214 -13.42 -3.73 -0.39
N ALA A 215 -12.52 -4.51 0.20
CA ALA A 215 -11.40 -3.96 0.96
C ALA A 215 -10.39 -3.24 0.04
N TYR A 216 -10.11 -3.83 -1.14
CA TYR A 216 -9.23 -3.26 -2.15
C TYR A 216 -9.80 -1.96 -2.69
N ASP A 217 -11.07 -1.92 -3.07
CA ASP A 217 -11.72 -0.71 -3.59
C ASP A 217 -11.71 0.43 -2.56
N ALA A 218 -12.04 0.14 -1.30
CA ALA A 218 -11.98 1.13 -0.22
C ALA A 218 -10.55 1.69 -0.02
N THR A 219 -9.54 0.82 -0.06
CA THR A 219 -8.13 1.23 0.08
C THR A 219 -7.64 2.02 -1.13
N LEU A 220 -8.04 1.62 -2.35
CA LEU A 220 -7.72 2.34 -3.59
C LEU A 220 -8.32 3.74 -3.61
N GLN A 221 -9.53 3.93 -3.07
CA GLN A 221 -10.13 5.26 -2.94
C GLN A 221 -9.29 6.17 -2.02
N LYS A 222 -8.84 5.64 -0.87
CA LYS A 222 -7.94 6.37 0.04
C LYS A 222 -6.59 6.68 -0.60
N LEU A 223 -5.99 5.71 -1.30
CA LEU A 223 -4.73 5.90 -2.02
C LEU A 223 -4.82 7.01 -3.06
N ARG A 224 -5.89 7.03 -3.87
CA ARG A 224 -6.10 8.09 -4.87
C ARG A 224 -6.15 9.47 -4.23
N ASN A 225 -6.82 9.60 -3.08
CA ASN A 225 -6.90 10.86 -2.35
C ASN A 225 -5.53 11.27 -1.80
N LEU A 226 -4.80 10.36 -1.17
CA LEU A 226 -3.47 10.64 -0.61
C LEU A 226 -2.45 11.00 -1.69
N ILE A 227 -2.43 10.28 -2.82
CA ILE A 227 -1.58 10.59 -3.98
C ILE A 227 -1.88 12.00 -4.49
N HIS A 228 -3.14 12.39 -4.56
CA HIS A 228 -3.53 13.74 -4.98
C HIS A 228 -3.06 14.82 -3.98
N GLN A 229 -3.20 14.57 -2.68
CA GLN A 229 -2.72 15.46 -1.64
C GLN A 229 -1.18 15.59 -1.67
N LEU A 230 -0.45 14.49 -1.79
CA LEU A 230 1.01 14.47 -1.89
C LEU A 230 1.50 15.28 -3.10
N LYS A 231 0.87 15.10 -4.26
CA LYS A 231 1.19 15.87 -5.47
C LYS A 231 0.93 17.36 -5.30
N THR A 232 -0.11 17.72 -4.56
CA THR A 232 -0.42 19.13 -4.26
C THR A 232 0.59 19.71 -3.27
N GLU A 233 0.97 18.95 -2.25
CA GLU A 233 1.99 19.33 -1.27
C GLU A 233 3.35 19.54 -1.94
N GLU A 234 3.76 18.63 -2.83
CA GLU A 234 5.01 18.71 -3.60
C GLU A 234 5.11 20.00 -4.44
N GLN A 235 3.97 20.51 -4.95
CA GLN A 235 3.91 21.76 -5.71
C GLN A 235 3.98 23.00 -4.83
N ASN A 236 3.59 22.89 -3.55
CA ASN A 236 3.61 23.99 -2.58
C ASN A 236 4.95 24.12 -1.85
N LEU A 237 5.77 23.06 -1.85
CA LEU A 237 7.13 23.01 -1.29
C LEU A 237 8.21 23.50 -2.26
#